data_AF-A0A8X6HP35-F1
#
_entry.id   AF-A0A8X6HP35-F1
#
_cell.length_a   1.000
_cell.length_b   1.000
_cell.length_c   1.000
_cell.angle_alpha   90.00
_cell.angle_beta   90.00
_cell.angle_gamma   90.00
#
_symmetry.space_group_name_H-M   'P 1'
#
loop_
_entity.id
_entity.type
_entity.pdbx_description
1 polymer ?
#
loop_
_entity_poly.entity_id
_entity_poly.type
_entity_poly.pdbx_seq_one_letter_code
_entity_poly.pdbx_strand_id
1 'polypeptide(L)'
;MLLTYLPVDQTLDAILHFLLVWYYCTLTIRESILVVNGSRIKGWWRLHHFIATGLTGVLILWHDGESYQLFRKQFMLYSAYSGFVQFLQYNYQQGCLYRLRALGERHNMDITIDGFHSWMWRGLKFLLPFLIFGYTWQLYNAYTLYKIAVQFQGVEWQVPAAAFIFFLLFAGNSLTTAKIVHHKLNLKGLILRKLQ
;
A
#
# COMPACT_ATOMS: atom_id res chain seq x y z
N MET A 1 -0.19 32.90 -20.16
CA MET A 1 0.54 33.11 -18.88
C MET A 1 -0.45 33.31 -17.72
N LEU A 2 -1.51 32.47 -17.64
CA LEU A 2 -2.60 32.62 -16.65
C LEU A 2 -3.11 31.25 -16.14
N LEU A 3 -2.47 30.15 -16.54
CA LEU A 3 -2.71 28.80 -16.01
C LEU A 3 -1.80 28.47 -14.81
N THR A 4 -0.97 29.41 -14.38
CA THR A 4 -0.04 29.29 -13.25
C THR A 4 -0.54 29.90 -11.94
N TYR A 5 -1.78 30.43 -11.91
CA TYR A 5 -2.37 31.10 -10.72
C TYR A 5 -3.62 30.37 -10.21
N LEU A 6 -3.53 29.06 -9.98
CA LEU A 6 -4.57 28.33 -9.26
C LEU A 6 -4.13 28.10 -7.81
N PRO A 7 -4.70 28.79 -6.80
CA PRO A 7 -4.62 28.39 -5.39
C PRO A 7 -5.32 27.04 -5.10
N VAL A 8 -5.88 26.43 -6.14
CA VAL A 8 -6.47 25.09 -6.14
C VAL A 8 -5.41 24.03 -5.80
N ASP A 9 -4.14 24.25 -6.13
CA ASP A 9 -3.07 23.26 -5.93
C ASP A 9 -2.80 22.94 -4.43
N GLN A 10 -2.61 23.95 -3.58
CA GLN A 10 -2.38 23.74 -2.14
C GLN A 10 -3.64 23.27 -1.40
N THR A 11 -4.81 23.75 -1.81
CA THR A 11 -6.07 23.34 -1.18
C THR A 11 -6.38 21.88 -1.49
N LEU A 12 -6.17 21.45 -2.74
CA LEU A 12 -6.31 20.04 -3.13
C LEU A 12 -5.29 19.15 -2.44
N ASP A 13 -4.05 19.61 -2.28
CA ASP A 13 -3.05 18.90 -1.49
C ASP A 13 -3.53 18.71 -0.05
N ALA A 14 -3.97 19.77 0.63
CA ALA A 14 -4.42 19.69 2.00
C ALA A 14 -5.61 18.73 2.15
N ILE A 15 -6.58 18.79 1.22
CA ILE A 15 -7.71 17.86 1.16
C ILE A 15 -7.22 16.42 0.94
N LEU A 16 -6.25 16.20 0.04
CA LEU A 16 -5.69 14.88 -0.24
C LEU A 16 -5.01 14.29 1.00
N HIS A 17 -4.14 15.07 1.67
CA HIS A 17 -3.46 14.61 2.87
C HIS A 17 -4.45 14.31 4.00
N PHE A 18 -5.44 15.17 4.20
CA PHE A 18 -6.53 14.94 5.15
C PHE A 18 -7.31 13.66 4.82
N LEU A 19 -7.68 13.47 3.55
CA LEU A 19 -8.39 12.28 3.09
C LEU A 19 -7.56 11.01 3.30
N LEU A 20 -6.25 11.07 3.05
CA LEU A 20 -5.34 9.95 3.27
C LEU A 20 -5.25 9.57 4.76
N VAL A 21 -5.08 10.55 5.65
CA VAL A 21 -5.09 10.31 7.10
C VAL A 21 -6.41 9.70 7.53
N TRP A 22 -7.53 10.30 7.11
CA TRP A 22 -8.86 9.79 7.42
C TRP A 22 -9.06 8.36 6.91
N TYR A 23 -8.62 8.07 5.68
CA TYR A 23 -8.73 6.76 5.06
C TYR A 23 -7.93 5.70 5.84
N TYR A 24 -6.65 5.94 6.11
CA TYR A 24 -5.79 4.97 6.81
C TYR A 24 -6.19 4.81 8.27
N CYS A 25 -6.63 5.87 8.94
CA CYS A 25 -7.17 5.79 10.30
C CYS A 25 -8.44 4.92 10.33
N THR A 26 -9.39 5.18 9.44
CA THR A 26 -10.64 4.40 9.32
C THR A 26 -10.34 2.92 9.06
N LEU A 27 -9.39 2.64 8.17
CA LEU A 27 -8.97 1.29 7.84
C LEU A 27 -8.35 0.60 9.06
N THR A 28 -7.50 1.30 9.79
CA THR A 28 -6.86 0.80 11.02
C THR A 28 -7.89 0.44 12.11
N ILE A 29 -8.89 1.31 12.31
CA ILE A 29 -10.00 1.05 13.25
C ILE A 29 -10.80 -0.19 12.80
N ARG A 30 -11.19 -0.23 11.52
CA ARG A 30 -11.93 -1.37 10.94
C ARG A 30 -11.18 -2.69 11.14
N GLU A 31 -9.88 -2.73 10.85
CA GLU A 31 -9.06 -3.94 11.03
C GLU A 31 -8.83 -4.30 12.50
N SER A 32 -8.86 -3.33 13.40
CA SER A 32 -8.79 -3.58 14.84
C SER A 32 -10.07 -4.30 15.31
N ILE A 33 -11.24 -3.80 14.91
CA ILE A 33 -12.55 -4.41 15.19
C ILE A 33 -12.64 -5.82 14.60
N LEU A 34 -12.23 -6.01 13.35
CA LEU A 34 -12.30 -7.33 12.69
C LEU A 34 -11.53 -8.43 13.43
N VAL A 35 -10.37 -8.12 14.01
CA VAL A 35 -9.59 -9.11 14.76
C VAL A 35 -10.17 -9.37 16.15
N VAL A 36 -10.72 -8.35 16.81
CA VAL A 36 -11.48 -8.54 18.05
C VAL A 36 -12.67 -9.46 17.80
N ASN A 37 -13.30 -9.35 16.62
CA ASN A 37 -14.37 -10.23 16.15
C ASN A 37 -13.89 -11.59 15.61
N GLY A 38 -12.60 -11.95 15.79
CA GLY A 38 -12.07 -13.27 15.44
C GLY A 38 -11.44 -13.41 14.06
N SER A 39 -11.34 -12.33 13.27
CA SER A 39 -10.67 -12.38 11.96
C SER A 39 -9.17 -12.62 12.11
N ARG A 40 -8.62 -13.58 11.34
CA ARG A 40 -7.19 -13.90 11.31
C ARG A 40 -6.46 -13.06 10.27
N ILE A 41 -6.23 -11.79 10.58
CA ILE A 41 -5.46 -10.86 9.74
C ILE A 41 -3.97 -10.97 10.08
N LYS A 42 -3.07 -10.98 9.08
CA LYS A 42 -1.63 -11.04 9.35
C LYS A 42 -1.16 -9.74 10.02
N GLY A 43 -0.36 -9.87 11.08
CA GLY A 43 0.10 -8.74 11.89
C GLY A 43 0.83 -7.64 11.12
N TRP A 44 1.64 -7.99 10.11
CA TRP A 44 2.33 -6.98 9.28
C TRP A 44 1.35 -6.05 8.57
N TRP A 45 0.28 -6.58 7.96
CA TRP A 45 -0.66 -5.75 7.20
C TRP A 45 -1.34 -4.71 8.10
N ARG A 46 -1.74 -5.11 9.30
CA ARG A 46 -2.22 -4.18 10.32
C ARG A 46 -1.16 -3.14 10.68
N LEU A 47 0.04 -3.58 11.03
CA LEU A 47 1.12 -2.69 11.47
C LEU A 47 1.45 -1.66 10.37
N HIS A 48 1.46 -2.07 9.11
CA HIS A 48 1.71 -1.17 7.99
C HIS A 48 0.64 -0.07 7.89
N HIS A 49 -0.62 -0.35 8.19
CA HIS A 49 -1.69 0.65 8.18
C HIS A 49 -1.55 1.66 9.33
N PHE A 50 -1.11 1.21 10.51
CA PHE A 50 -0.73 2.11 11.60
C PHE A 50 0.44 3.03 11.21
N ILE A 51 1.50 2.45 10.62
CA ILE A 51 2.66 3.21 10.15
C ILE A 51 2.26 4.19 9.04
N ALA A 52 1.41 3.78 8.10
CA ALA A 52 0.91 4.64 7.03
C ALA A 52 0.07 5.80 7.56
N THR A 53 -0.74 5.57 8.61
CA THR A 53 -1.49 6.64 9.30
C THR A 53 -0.52 7.66 9.90
N GLY A 54 0.52 7.19 10.60
CA GLY A 54 1.58 8.04 11.14
C GLY A 54 2.31 8.84 10.05
N LEU A 55 2.67 8.19 8.93
CA LEU A 55 3.29 8.86 7.78
C LEU A 55 2.41 9.99 7.25
N THR A 56 1.13 9.72 7.01
CA THR A 56 0.21 10.74 6.50
C THR A 56 -0.03 11.86 7.50
N GLY A 57 0.04 11.57 8.81
CA GLY A 57 0.02 12.60 9.86
C GLY A 57 1.26 13.49 9.83
N VAL A 58 2.46 12.91 9.66
CA VAL A 58 3.71 13.68 9.47
C VAL A 58 3.63 14.57 8.23
N LEU A 59 3.01 14.09 7.14
CA LEU A 59 2.85 14.86 5.91
C LEU A 59 1.86 16.02 6.06
N ILE A 60 0.77 15.88 6.84
CA ILE A 60 -0.13 17.00 7.15
C ILE A 60 0.58 18.09 7.97
N LEU A 61 1.46 17.68 8.90
CA LEU A 61 2.22 18.62 9.73
C LEU A 61 3.40 19.25 8.98
N TRP A 62 3.66 18.86 7.75
CA TRP A 62 4.74 19.42 6.95
C TRP A 62 4.27 20.74 6.33
N HIS A 63 4.87 21.84 6.80
CA HIS A 63 4.60 23.18 6.27
C HIS A 63 5.01 23.31 4.80
N ASP A 64 4.37 24.24 4.08
CA ASP A 64 4.67 24.62 2.70
C ASP A 64 6.06 25.27 2.54
N GLY A 65 7.11 24.46 2.69
CA GLY A 65 8.50 24.85 2.47
C GLY A 65 9.05 24.38 1.12
N GLU A 66 10.26 24.84 0.78
CA GLU A 66 10.95 24.45 -0.46
C GLU A 66 11.16 22.93 -0.57
N SER A 67 11.47 22.29 0.56
CA SER A 67 11.61 20.82 0.66
C SER A 67 10.32 20.08 0.33
N TYR A 68 9.16 20.63 0.71
CA TYR A 68 7.86 20.04 0.42
C TYR A 68 7.53 20.18 -1.07
N GLN A 69 7.75 21.36 -1.66
CA GLN A 69 7.49 21.60 -3.08
C GLN A 69 8.32 20.69 -4.02
N LEU A 70 9.55 20.35 -3.62
CA LEU A 70 10.39 19.39 -4.35
C LEU A 70 9.83 17.95 -4.31
N PHE A 71 9.24 17.54 -3.18
CA PHE A 71 8.70 16.19 -3.00
C PHE A 71 7.23 16.05 -3.46
N ARG A 72 6.48 17.15 -3.47
CA ARG A 72 5.04 17.25 -3.73
C ARG A 72 4.59 16.43 -4.94
N LYS A 73 5.17 16.68 -6.12
CA LYS A 73 4.78 16.01 -7.38
C LYS A 73 5.00 14.50 -7.30
N GLN A 74 6.13 14.09 -6.70
CA GLN A 74 6.47 12.68 -6.53
C GLN A 74 5.49 11.99 -5.56
N PHE A 75 5.11 12.67 -4.47
CA PHE A 75 4.13 12.16 -3.52
C PHE A 75 2.72 12.05 -4.09
N MET A 76 2.26 13.02 -4.89
CA MET A 76 0.94 12.95 -5.53
C MET A 76 0.83 11.77 -6.50
N LEU A 77 1.84 11.58 -7.35
CA LEU A 77 1.89 10.45 -8.27
C LEU A 77 1.93 9.12 -7.51
N TYR A 78 2.74 9.05 -6.45
CA TYR A 78 2.78 7.88 -5.57
C TYR A 78 1.43 7.62 -4.92
N SER A 79 0.72 8.64 -4.45
CA SER A 79 -0.59 8.51 -3.79
C SER A 79 -1.66 8.00 -4.77
N ALA A 80 -1.70 8.55 -5.99
CA ALA A 80 -2.58 8.06 -7.04
C ALA A 80 -2.28 6.59 -7.40
N TYR A 81 -1.01 6.25 -7.57
CA TYR A 81 -0.57 4.88 -7.82
C TYR A 81 -0.94 3.93 -6.67
N SER A 82 -0.71 4.36 -5.42
CA SER A 82 -1.05 3.59 -4.23
C SER A 82 -2.57 3.35 -4.14
N GLY A 83 -3.39 4.34 -4.47
CA GLY A 83 -4.85 4.19 -4.55
C GLY A 83 -5.26 3.15 -5.61
N PHE A 84 -4.62 3.18 -6.78
CA PHE A 84 -4.84 2.17 -7.82
C PHE A 84 -4.46 0.75 -7.36
N VAL A 85 -3.29 0.58 -6.73
CA VAL A 85 -2.87 -0.72 -6.18
C VAL A 85 -3.82 -1.18 -5.07
N GLN A 86 -4.28 -0.27 -4.21
CA GLN A 86 -5.24 -0.57 -3.15
C GLN A 86 -6.58 -1.06 -3.73
N PHE A 87 -7.04 -0.47 -4.83
CA PHE A 87 -8.22 -0.95 -5.55
C PHE A 87 -8.01 -2.37 -6.10
N LEU A 88 -6.86 -2.68 -6.70
CA LEU A 88 -6.54 -4.04 -7.15
C LEU A 88 -6.49 -5.03 -5.98
N GLN A 89 -5.86 -4.66 -4.88
CA GLN A 89 -5.77 -5.48 -3.67
C GLN A 89 -7.15 -5.74 -3.06
N TYR A 90 -8.03 -4.73 -3.01
CA TYR A 90 -9.40 -4.86 -2.51
C TYR A 90 -10.18 -5.89 -3.32
N ASN A 91 -10.21 -5.76 -4.65
CA ASN A 91 -10.92 -6.70 -5.51
C ASN A 91 -10.34 -8.13 -5.42
N TYR A 92 -9.01 -8.27 -5.32
CA TYR A 92 -8.37 -9.56 -5.10
C TYR A 92 -8.77 -10.20 -3.75
N GLN A 93 -8.80 -9.40 -2.68
CA GLN A 93 -9.23 -9.86 -1.34
C GLN A 93 -10.70 -10.27 -1.32
N GLN A 94 -11.58 -9.47 -1.94
CA GLN A 94 -13.00 -9.80 -2.08
C GLN A 94 -13.20 -11.11 -2.86
N GLY A 95 -12.48 -11.31 -3.97
CA GLY A 95 -12.51 -12.56 -4.72
C GLY A 95 -12.02 -13.77 -3.92
N CYS A 96 -11.04 -13.59 -3.04
CA CYS A 96 -10.60 -14.65 -2.13
C CYS A 96 -11.64 -14.97 -1.04
N LEU A 97 -12.23 -13.95 -0.42
CA LEU A 97 -13.28 -14.10 0.59
C LEU A 97 -14.54 -14.75 0.02
N TYR A 98 -14.97 -14.31 -1.16
CA TYR A 98 -16.10 -14.88 -1.88
C TYR A 98 -15.89 -16.36 -2.18
N ARG A 99 -14.68 -16.74 -2.62
CA ARG A 99 -14.34 -18.15 -2.86
C ARG A 99 -14.32 -18.97 -1.57
N LEU A 100 -13.84 -18.42 -0.47
CA LEU A 100 -13.92 -19.10 0.84
C LEU A 100 -15.39 -19.33 1.23
N ARG A 101 -16.28 -18.36 0.98
CA ARG A 101 -17.73 -18.49 1.19
C ARG A 101 -18.40 -19.48 0.22
N ALA A 102 -18.00 -19.51 -1.06
CA ALA A 102 -18.61 -20.34 -2.10
C ALA A 102 -18.10 -21.80 -2.17
N LEU A 103 -16.86 -22.05 -1.74
CA LEU A 103 -16.39 -23.42 -1.49
C LEU A 103 -17.20 -24.04 -0.35
N GLY A 104 -17.58 -23.20 0.60
CA GLY A 104 -18.50 -23.54 1.63
C GLY A 104 -17.98 -24.56 2.67
N GLU A 105 -18.50 -24.61 3.89
CA GLU A 105 -19.71 -23.95 4.36
C GLU A 105 -20.83 -23.87 3.28
N ARG A 106 -20.91 -24.98 2.53
CA ARG A 106 -21.78 -25.40 1.40
C ARG A 106 -21.68 -24.82 -0.04
N HIS A 107 -21.73 -25.81 -0.96
CA HIS A 107 -21.69 -25.86 -2.43
C HIS A 107 -23.10 -25.58 -3.03
N ASN A 108 -23.37 -25.26 -4.30
CA ASN A 108 -22.70 -25.33 -5.61
C ASN A 108 -22.75 -23.95 -6.28
N MET A 109 -21.73 -23.55 -7.03
CA MET A 109 -21.86 -22.41 -7.93
C MET A 109 -20.91 -22.54 -9.10
N ASP A 110 -21.44 -23.08 -10.19
CA ASP A 110 -20.85 -22.93 -11.51
C ASP A 110 -21.16 -21.52 -12.00
N ILE A 111 -20.11 -20.74 -12.28
CA ILE A 111 -20.22 -19.58 -13.15
C ILE A 111 -19.03 -19.66 -14.10
N THR A 112 -19.33 -19.87 -15.38
CA THR A 112 -18.39 -19.72 -16.49
C THR A 112 -18.06 -18.23 -16.65
N ILE A 113 -17.13 -17.72 -15.84
CA ILE A 113 -16.51 -16.43 -16.11
C ILE A 113 -15.12 -16.70 -16.72
N ASP A 114 -15.02 -16.36 -18.00
CA ASP A 114 -13.87 -16.62 -18.87
C ASP A 114 -12.54 -16.07 -18.37
N GLY A 115 -11.51 -16.81 -18.81
CA GLY A 115 -10.06 -16.69 -18.64
C GLY A 115 -9.46 -15.45 -17.98
N PHE A 116 -9.76 -14.23 -18.46
CA PHE A 116 -9.01 -13.03 -18.06
C PHE A 116 -9.47 -12.44 -16.72
N HIS A 117 -10.79 -12.28 -16.49
CA HIS A 117 -11.30 -11.81 -15.20
C HIS A 117 -11.06 -12.83 -14.08
N SER A 118 -11.20 -14.12 -14.40
CA SER A 118 -10.87 -15.20 -13.47
C SER A 118 -9.38 -15.21 -13.13
N TRP A 119 -8.47 -15.07 -14.11
CA TRP A 119 -7.02 -15.00 -13.89
C TRP A 119 -6.58 -13.75 -13.12
N MET A 120 -7.09 -12.58 -13.50
CA MET A 120 -6.77 -11.28 -12.90
C MET A 120 -7.19 -11.21 -11.42
N TRP A 121 -8.37 -11.75 -11.08
CA TRP A 121 -8.91 -11.72 -9.72
C TRP A 121 -8.62 -12.98 -8.88
N ARG A 122 -8.13 -14.09 -9.48
CA ARG A 122 -7.62 -15.28 -8.75
C ARG A 122 -6.10 -15.29 -8.57
N GLY A 123 -5.35 -14.61 -9.43
CA GLY A 123 -3.91 -14.74 -9.52
C GLY A 123 -3.14 -13.80 -8.60
N LEU A 124 -2.57 -14.30 -7.50
CA LEU A 124 -1.55 -13.55 -6.74
C LEU A 124 -0.38 -13.12 -7.66
N LYS A 125 -0.08 -13.90 -8.70
CA LYS A 125 0.95 -13.60 -9.70
C LYS A 125 0.65 -12.34 -10.52
N PHE A 126 -0.62 -12.03 -10.76
CA PHE A 126 -1.02 -10.80 -11.46
C PHE A 126 -0.79 -9.56 -10.57
N LEU A 127 -1.13 -9.68 -9.29
CA LEU A 127 -0.99 -8.61 -8.32
C LEU A 127 0.48 -8.31 -7.96
N LEU A 128 1.33 -9.34 -7.90
CA LEU A 128 2.73 -9.25 -7.49
C LEU A 128 3.58 -8.19 -8.22
N PRO A 129 3.58 -8.07 -9.57
CA PRO A 129 4.38 -7.05 -10.26
C PRO A 129 3.99 -5.63 -9.87
N PHE A 130 2.70 -5.34 -9.68
CA PHE A 130 2.24 -4.04 -9.20
C PHE A 130 2.70 -3.77 -7.76
N LEU A 131 2.68 -4.79 -6.89
CA LEU A 131 3.20 -4.65 -5.52
C LEU A 131 4.71 -4.36 -5.53
N ILE A 132 5.49 -5.09 -6.31
CA ILE A 132 6.95 -4.90 -6.41
C ILE A 132 7.25 -3.49 -6.91
N PHE A 133 6.55 -3.02 -7.94
CA PHE A 133 6.72 -1.67 -8.45
C PHE A 133 6.37 -0.61 -7.39
N GLY A 134 5.28 -0.81 -6.65
CA GLY A 134 4.93 0.04 -5.51
C GLY A 134 6.00 0.08 -4.43
N TYR A 135 6.62 -1.05 -4.10
CA TYR A 135 7.70 -1.12 -3.11
C TYR A 135 8.97 -0.42 -3.62
N THR A 136 9.32 -0.58 -4.90
CA THR A 136 10.44 0.17 -5.48
C THR A 136 10.18 1.68 -5.46
N TRP A 137 8.93 2.11 -5.67
CA TRP A 137 8.55 3.52 -5.53
C TRP A 137 8.67 3.99 -4.07
N GLN A 138 8.28 3.17 -3.09
CA GLN A 138 8.48 3.48 -1.66
C GLN A 138 9.96 3.71 -1.33
N LEU A 139 10.86 2.87 -1.85
CA LEU A 139 12.29 3.05 -1.69
C LEU A 139 12.79 4.32 -2.38
N TYR A 140 12.30 4.61 -3.59
CA TYR A 140 12.62 5.83 -4.30
C TYR A 140 12.19 7.09 -3.52
N ASN A 141 11.00 7.07 -2.89
CA ASN A 141 10.56 8.16 -2.01
C ASN A 141 11.47 8.31 -0.79
N ALA A 142 11.85 7.21 -0.13
CA ALA A 142 12.77 7.24 0.99
C ALA A 142 14.13 7.85 0.61
N TYR A 143 14.67 7.45 -0.55
CA TYR A 143 15.94 7.97 -1.05
C TYR A 143 15.87 9.46 -1.42
N THR A 144 14.81 9.89 -2.13
CA THR A 144 14.61 11.31 -2.46
C THR A 144 14.55 12.16 -1.19
N LEU A 145 13.76 11.73 -0.19
CA LEU A 145 13.63 12.45 1.08
C LEU A 145 14.94 12.47 1.88
N TYR A 146 15.69 11.37 1.89
CA TYR A 146 17.02 11.32 2.50
C TYR A 146 17.98 12.32 1.84
N LYS A 147 17.98 12.38 0.50
CA LYS A 147 18.81 13.34 -0.25
C LYS A 147 18.44 14.79 0.09
N ILE A 148 17.13 15.10 0.16
CA ILE A 148 16.65 16.43 0.56
C ILE A 148 17.08 16.75 1.99
N ALA A 149 16.98 15.79 2.92
CA ALA A 149 17.39 15.98 4.31
C ALA A 149 18.88 16.29 4.48
N VAL A 150 19.75 15.77 3.60
CA VAL A 150 21.20 16.03 3.63
C VAL A 150 21.57 17.32 2.88
N GLN A 151 20.86 17.66 1.80
CA GLN A 151 21.19 18.79 0.94
C GLN A 151 20.85 20.15 1.56
N PHE A 152 19.77 20.23 2.32
CA PHE A 152 19.34 21.47 2.98
C PHE A 152 19.88 21.47 4.42
N GLN A 153 20.59 22.53 4.84
CA GLN A 153 20.97 22.70 6.24
C GLN A 153 19.78 23.26 7.04
N GLY A 154 19.39 22.59 8.14
CA GLY A 154 18.26 23.02 8.98
C GLY A 154 16.90 22.52 8.52
N VAL A 155 16.84 21.34 7.91
CA VAL A 155 15.58 20.73 7.43
C VAL A 155 14.64 20.39 8.58
N GLU A 156 13.36 20.68 8.36
CA GLU A 156 12.24 20.31 9.21
C GLU A 156 12.28 18.81 9.59
N TRP A 157 12.00 18.48 10.85
CA TRP A 157 12.09 17.10 11.37
C TRP A 157 11.17 16.11 10.62
N GLN A 158 10.13 16.61 9.97
CA GLN A 158 9.16 15.87 9.16
C GLN A 158 9.85 15.16 7.99
N VAL A 159 10.89 15.74 7.40
CA VAL A 159 11.58 15.19 6.21
C VAL A 159 12.36 13.92 6.54
N PRO A 160 13.30 13.92 7.51
CA PRO A 160 13.98 12.69 7.91
C PRO A 160 13.02 11.68 8.54
N ALA A 161 11.98 12.12 9.26
CA ALA A 161 10.96 11.22 9.79
C ALA A 161 10.19 10.49 8.67
N ALA A 162 9.72 11.22 7.64
CA ALA A 162 9.06 10.64 6.49
C ALA A 162 9.99 9.69 5.71
N ALA A 163 11.26 10.06 5.52
CA ALA A 163 12.26 9.22 4.87
C ALA A 163 12.41 7.87 5.59
N PHE A 164 12.54 7.91 6.92
CA PHE A 164 12.64 6.71 7.76
C PHE A 164 11.39 5.84 7.67
N ILE A 165 10.20 6.45 7.74
CA ILE A 165 8.94 5.71 7.67
C ILE A 165 8.75 5.05 6.30
N PHE A 166 9.04 5.75 5.19
CA PHE A 166 8.99 5.15 3.85
C PHE A 166 9.96 3.97 3.72
N PHE A 167 11.16 4.07 4.29
CA PHE A 167 12.13 2.98 4.32
C PHE A 167 11.63 1.78 5.12
N LEU A 168 11.03 2.02 6.30
CA LEU A 168 10.47 0.96 7.14
C LEU A 168 9.32 0.22 6.43
N LEU A 169 8.43 0.97 5.77
CA LEU A 169 7.36 0.42 4.94
C LEU A 169 7.93 -0.44 3.80
N PHE A 170 8.92 0.08 3.06
CA PHE A 170 9.59 -0.68 2.00
C PHE A 170 10.19 -1.99 2.53
N ALA A 171 10.96 -1.92 3.61
CA ALA A 171 11.65 -3.07 4.18
C ALA A 171 10.67 -4.15 4.60
N GLY A 172 9.63 -3.81 5.36
CA GLY A 172 8.69 -4.82 5.81
C GLY A 172 7.76 -5.33 4.72
N ASN A 173 7.37 -4.51 3.74
CA ASN A 173 6.61 -4.95 2.57
C ASN A 173 7.40 -5.94 1.71
N SER A 174 8.69 -5.65 1.50
CA SER A 174 9.60 -6.52 0.75
C SER A 174 9.82 -7.84 1.48
N LEU A 175 10.11 -7.80 2.79
CA LEU A 175 10.33 -8.99 3.61
C LEU A 175 9.07 -9.88 3.68
N THR A 176 7.89 -9.30 3.84
CA THR A 176 6.65 -10.08 3.88
C THR A 176 6.28 -10.69 2.54
N THR A 177 6.50 -9.97 1.45
CA THR A 177 6.29 -10.50 0.10
C THR A 177 7.27 -11.63 -0.21
N ALA A 178 8.56 -11.45 0.11
CA ALA A 178 9.57 -12.49 -0.03
C ALA A 178 9.21 -13.76 0.76
N LYS A 179 8.76 -13.62 2.01
CA LYS A 179 8.27 -14.75 2.83
C LYS A 179 7.08 -15.47 2.18
N ILE A 180 6.12 -14.74 1.61
CA ILE A 180 4.95 -15.33 0.94
C ILE A 180 5.35 -16.08 -0.32
N VAL A 181 6.25 -15.50 -1.13
CA VAL A 181 6.76 -16.13 -2.36
C VAL A 181 7.52 -17.41 -2.01
N HIS A 182 8.46 -17.34 -1.06
CA HIS A 182 9.23 -18.48 -0.61
C HIS A 182 8.34 -19.61 -0.08
N HIS A 183 7.35 -19.28 0.77
CA HIS A 183 6.41 -20.28 1.28
C HIS A 183 5.60 -20.96 0.16
N LYS A 184 5.15 -20.20 -0.84
CA LYS A 184 4.40 -20.74 -1.98
C LYS A 184 5.28 -21.60 -2.91
N LEU A 185 6.55 -21.27 -3.07
CA LEU A 185 7.49 -22.08 -3.85
C LEU A 185 7.78 -23.42 -3.15
N ASN A 186 8.04 -23.39 -1.84
CA ASN A 186 8.29 -24.61 -1.06
C ASN A 186 7.08 -25.54 -1.01
N LEU A 187 5.87 -24.98 -0.85
CA LEU A 187 4.64 -25.78 -0.86
C LEU A 187 4.43 -26.49 -2.20
N LYS A 188 4.71 -25.80 -3.32
CA LYS A 188 4.65 -26.42 -4.66
C LYS A 188 5.68 -27.54 -4.82
N GLY A 189 6.91 -27.32 -4.35
CA GLY A 189 7.95 -28.36 -4.37
C GLY A 189 7.58 -29.60 -3.56
N LEU A 190 6.95 -29.42 -2.40
CA LEU A 190 6.45 -30.52 -1.56
C LEU A 190 5.32 -31.31 -2.22
N ILE A 191 4.37 -30.62 -2.87
CA ILE A 191 3.27 -31.28 -3.59
C ILE A 191 3.79 -32.09 -4.77
N LEU A 192 4.74 -31.54 -5.55
CA LEU A 192 5.38 -32.25 -6.65
C LEU A 192 6.09 -33.52 -6.19
N ARG A 193 6.78 -33.47 -5.04
CA ARG A 193 7.44 -34.65 -4.44
C ARG A 193 6.49 -35.71 -3.90
N LYS A 194 5.24 -35.36 -3.57
CA LYS A 194 4.21 -36.32 -3.13
C LYS A 194 3.47 -37.00 -4.29
N LEU A 195 3.62 -36.48 -5.51
CA LEU A 195 2.98 -36.99 -6.72
C LEU A 195 3.91 -37.89 -7.56
N GLN A 196 5.18 -38.01 -7.17
CA GLN A 196 6.12 -39.03 -7.65
C GLN A 196 6.22 -40.14 -6.62
#